data_AF-A0A140KNR3-F1
#
_entry.id   AF-A0A140KNR3-F1
#
_cell.length_a   1.000
_cell.length_b   1.000
_cell.length_c   1.000
_cell.angle_alpha   90.00
_cell.angle_beta   90.00
_cell.angle_gamma   90.00
#
_symmetry.space_group_name_H-M   'P 1'
#
loop_
_entity.id
_entity.type
_entity.pdbx_description
1 polymer ?
#
loop_
_entity_poly.entity_id
_entity_poly.type
_entity_poly.pdbx_seq_one_letter_code
_entity_poly.pdbx_strand_id
1 'polypeptide(L)'
;MLRFTTLIQALLIAVSVAPVAQTYLISNKVVIWNEWQPFPEAEEHLKQLVINASISKIPFQEIPPTDAYHQFFKDMEKKGRFSGEKANRPMSGTEWNIWYTDIVKRRYEAENQAIAASAGRAR
;
A
#
# COMPACT_ATOMS: atom_id res chain seq x y z
N MET A 1 -16.51 15.50 -43.84
CA MET A 1 -16.90 15.36 -42.41
C MET A 1 -16.45 13.98 -41.88
N LEU A 2 -15.14 13.71 -41.86
CA LEU A 2 -14.63 12.36 -41.53
C LEU A 2 -13.23 12.40 -40.88
N ARG A 3 -12.92 13.47 -40.14
CA ARG A 3 -11.60 13.67 -39.50
C ARG A 3 -11.65 14.03 -38.02
N PHE A 4 -12.82 14.40 -37.49
CA PHE A 4 -12.97 14.76 -36.08
C PHE A 4 -13.31 13.56 -35.19
N THR A 5 -14.03 12.56 -35.71
CA THR A 5 -14.43 11.37 -34.94
C THR A 5 -13.25 10.45 -34.62
N THR A 6 -12.24 10.40 -35.48
CA THR A 6 -11.03 9.58 -35.28
C THR A 6 -10.11 10.12 -34.19
N LEU A 7 -10.05 11.45 -34.03
CA LEU A 7 -9.25 12.09 -32.97
C LEU A 7 -9.85 11.85 -31.58
N ILE A 8 -11.18 11.79 -31.47
CA ILE A 8 -11.87 11.52 -30.20
C ILE A 8 -11.63 10.07 -29.75
N GLN A 9 -11.59 9.10 -30.67
CA GLN A 9 -11.30 7.71 -30.33
C GLN A 9 -9.84 7.50 -29.88
N ALA A 10 -8.88 8.22 -30.47
CA ALA A 10 -7.50 8.17 -30.00
C ALA A 10 -7.33 8.80 -28.60
N LEU A 11 -8.13 9.83 -28.28
CA LEU A 11 -8.12 10.45 -26.94
C LEU A 11 -8.74 9.53 -25.87
N LEU A 12 -9.72 8.70 -26.23
CA LEU A 12 -10.36 7.76 -25.30
C LEU A 12 -9.47 6.57 -24.93
N ILE A 13 -8.52 6.17 -25.78
CA ILE A 13 -7.58 5.07 -25.47
C ILE A 13 -6.46 5.54 -24.53
N ALA A 14 -6.17 6.84 -24.47
CA ALA A 14 -5.14 7.40 -23.60
C ALA A 14 -5.58 7.57 -22.13
N VAL A 15 -6.85 7.32 -21.78
CA VAL A 15 -7.41 7.61 -20.44
C VAL A 15 -7.38 6.41 -19.48
N SER A 16 -7.06 5.19 -19.92
CA SER A 16 -7.18 3.98 -19.08
C SER A 16 -5.89 3.47 -18.43
N VAL A 17 -4.94 4.37 -18.16
CA VAL A 17 -3.95 4.16 -17.09
C VAL A 17 -3.92 5.44 -16.28
N ALA A 18 -5.05 5.75 -15.63
CA ALA A 18 -4.98 6.56 -14.44
C ALA A 18 -3.96 5.84 -13.53
N PRO A 19 -2.79 6.44 -13.22
CA PRO A 19 -1.95 5.87 -12.19
C PRO A 19 -2.86 5.81 -10.98
N VAL A 20 -2.99 4.64 -10.37
CA VAL A 20 -3.76 4.44 -9.14
C VAL A 20 -3.27 5.51 -8.17
N ALA A 21 -4.01 6.62 -8.13
CA ALA A 21 -3.55 7.86 -7.56
C ALA A 21 -3.79 7.73 -6.07
N GLN A 22 -2.82 7.10 -5.41
CA GLN A 22 -2.21 7.67 -4.23
C GLN A 22 -3.21 7.94 -3.09
N THR A 23 -3.95 6.91 -2.72
CA THR A 23 -4.41 6.75 -1.35
C THR A 23 -3.22 6.33 -0.48
N TYR A 24 -2.26 7.24 -0.33
CA TYR A 24 -1.18 7.11 0.65
C TYR A 24 -1.82 7.14 2.05
N LEU A 25 -2.11 5.96 2.59
CA LEU A 25 -2.38 5.71 4.01
C LEU A 25 -1.22 6.33 4.78
N ILE A 26 -1.47 7.44 5.46
CA ILE A 26 -0.46 8.26 6.15
C ILE A 26 0.36 9.14 5.18
N SER A 27 0.40 10.44 5.48
CA SER A 27 1.21 11.43 4.77
C SER A 27 2.71 11.10 4.83
N ASN A 28 3.44 11.36 3.75
CA ASN A 28 4.90 11.16 3.68
C ASN A 28 5.70 12.00 4.69
N LYS A 29 5.12 13.08 5.21
CA LYS A 29 5.72 13.93 6.25
C LYS A 29 5.58 13.36 7.65
N VAL A 30 4.73 12.35 7.84
CA VAL A 30 4.52 11.72 9.14
C VAL A 30 5.58 10.65 9.34
N VAL A 31 6.24 10.75 10.49
CA VAL A 31 7.19 9.75 10.96
C VAL A 31 6.42 8.63 11.64
N ILE A 32 6.64 7.39 11.23
CA ILE A 32 6.00 6.20 11.79
C ILE A 32 6.89 5.50 12.83
N TRP A 33 8.21 5.69 12.75
CA TRP A 33 9.17 5.14 13.71
C TRP A 33 10.49 5.92 13.69
N ASN A 34 11.13 6.01 14.86
CA ASN A 34 12.47 6.55 15.07
C ASN A 34 13.34 5.54 15.85
N GLU A 35 14.66 5.65 15.74
CA GLU A 35 15.64 4.73 16.33
C GLU A 35 15.50 4.50 17.85
N TRP A 36 14.94 5.48 18.56
CA TRP A 36 14.76 5.44 20.01
C TRP A 36 13.42 4.83 20.46
N GLN A 37 12.57 4.43 19.50
CA GLN A 37 11.22 3.96 19.80
C GLN A 37 11.15 2.42 19.87
N PRO A 38 10.70 1.85 21.02
CA PRO A 38 10.42 0.42 21.14
C PRO A 38 9.40 -0.07 20.11
N PHE A 39 9.57 -1.29 19.60
CA PHE A 39 8.68 -1.86 18.59
C PHE A 39 7.19 -1.90 18.97
N PRO A 40 6.79 -2.30 20.20
CA PRO A 40 5.38 -2.30 20.57
C PRO A 40 4.72 -0.92 20.48
N GLU A 41 5.46 0.12 20.86
CA GLU A 41 5.00 1.51 20.79
C GLU A 41 4.92 2.00 19.34
N ALA A 42 5.87 1.59 18.50
CA ALA A 42 5.87 1.90 17.07
C ALA A 42 4.71 1.26 16.33
N GLU A 43 4.36 0.03 16.69
CA GLU A 43 3.25 -0.71 16.10
C GLU A 43 1.91 -0.06 16.44
N GLU A 44 1.69 0.26 17.71
CA GLU A 44 0.46 0.95 18.14
C GLU A 44 0.40 2.37 17.55
N HIS A 45 1.52 3.09 17.49
CA HIS A 45 1.57 4.40 16.84
C HIS A 45 1.17 4.33 15.36
N LEU A 46 1.72 3.38 14.61
CA LEU A 46 1.39 3.18 13.20
C LEU A 46 -0.10 2.85 13.01
N LYS A 47 -0.66 1.99 13.86
CA LYS A 47 -2.08 1.64 13.84
C LYS A 47 -2.97 2.87 14.04
N GLN A 48 -2.66 3.73 15.02
CA GLN A 48 -3.38 4.98 15.25
C GLN A 48 -3.30 5.92 14.05
N LEU A 49 -2.12 6.05 13.43
CA LEU A 49 -1.94 6.86 12.23
C LEU A 49 -2.79 6.37 11.05
N VAL A 50 -2.88 5.05 10.84
CA VAL A 50 -3.73 4.45 9.81
C VAL A 50 -5.21 4.69 10.11
N ILE A 51 -5.65 4.47 11.34
CA ILE A 51 -7.05 4.71 11.76
C ILE A 51 -7.44 6.17 11.51
N ASN A 52 -6.61 7.12 11.97
CA ASN A 52 -6.86 8.55 11.77
C ASN A 52 -6.87 8.95 10.29
N ALA A 53 -5.98 8.35 9.49
CA ALA A 53 -5.97 8.55 8.04
C ALA A 53 -7.23 8.00 7.37
N SER A 54 -7.77 6.87 7.85
CA SER A 54 -8.98 6.24 7.31
C SER A 54 -10.27 7.00 7.65
N ILE A 55 -10.35 7.62 8.84
CA ILE A 55 -11.51 8.43 9.24
C ILE A 55 -11.66 9.68 8.37
N SER A 56 -10.55 10.20 7.83
CA SER A 56 -10.52 11.45 7.07
C SER A 56 -10.67 11.27 5.54
N LYS A 57 -10.73 10.03 5.02
CA LYS A 57 -10.78 9.77 3.57
C LYS A 57 -11.78 8.67 3.18
N ILE A 58 -12.50 8.95 2.08
CA ILE A 58 -13.30 8.09 1.17
C ILE A 58 -13.85 6.77 1.76
N PRO A 59 -15.18 6.51 1.72
CA PRO A 59 -15.86 5.38 2.36
C PRO A 59 -15.55 3.96 1.85
N PHE A 60 -14.49 3.75 1.07
CA PHE A 60 -14.17 2.45 0.46
C PHE A 60 -12.71 2.03 0.63
N GLN A 61 -11.99 2.61 1.61
CA GLN A 61 -10.62 2.23 1.86
C GLN A 61 -10.56 0.98 2.75
N GLU A 62 -9.96 -0.09 2.24
CA GLU A 62 -9.79 -1.34 2.98
C GLU A 62 -8.90 -1.11 4.21
N ILE A 63 -9.46 -1.39 5.39
CA ILE A 63 -8.73 -1.30 6.65
C ILE A 63 -7.69 -2.43 6.66
N PRO A 64 -6.39 -2.12 6.89
CA PRO A 64 -5.37 -3.15 7.01
C PRO A 64 -5.73 -4.17 8.09
N PRO A 65 -5.54 -5.48 7.82
CA PRO A 65 -5.75 -6.50 8.82
C PRO A 65 -4.77 -6.29 9.99
N THR A 66 -5.15 -6.72 11.19
CA THR A 66 -4.40 -6.43 12.42
C THR A 66 -2.95 -6.94 12.39
N ASP A 67 -2.69 -8.03 11.66
CA ASP A 67 -1.36 -8.60 11.51
C ASP A 67 -0.44 -7.81 10.56
N ALA A 68 -1.00 -6.92 9.71
CA ALA A 68 -0.21 -6.14 8.75
C ALA A 68 0.78 -5.20 9.45
N TYR A 69 0.40 -4.60 10.58
CA TYR A 69 1.28 -3.69 11.31
C TYR A 69 2.53 -4.45 11.82
N HIS A 70 2.31 -5.58 12.50
CA HIS A 70 3.39 -6.43 12.96
C HIS A 70 4.26 -6.95 11.81
N GLN A 71 3.63 -7.41 10.72
CA GLN A 71 4.35 -7.93 9.56
C GLN A 71 5.21 -6.85 8.87
N PHE A 72 4.76 -5.60 8.85
CA PHE A 72 5.53 -4.47 8.35
C PHE A 72 6.84 -4.31 9.12
N PHE A 73 6.79 -4.25 10.45
CA PHE A 73 7.99 -4.12 11.27
C PHE A 73 8.91 -5.33 11.09
N LYS A 74 8.39 -6.56 11.05
CA LYS A 74 9.20 -7.75 10.73
C LYS A 74 9.92 -7.68 9.39
N ASP A 75 9.25 -7.18 8.35
CA ASP A 75 9.87 -7.08 7.03
C ASP A 75 10.90 -5.96 6.96
N MET A 76 10.68 -4.86 7.71
CA MET A 76 11.66 -3.79 7.85
C MET A 76 12.90 -4.25 8.62
N GLU A 77 12.73 -5.11 9.62
CA GLU A 77 13.84 -5.76 10.34
C GLU A 77 14.68 -6.61 9.38
N LYS A 78 14.05 -7.47 8.60
CA LYS A 78 14.72 -8.29 7.57
C LYS A 78 15.46 -7.45 6.53
N LYS A 79 14.96 -6.25 6.21
CA LYS A 79 15.61 -5.29 5.29
C LYS A 79 16.76 -4.51 5.96
N GLY A 80 17.01 -4.75 7.25
CA GLY A 80 18.01 -4.05 8.05
C GLY A 80 17.65 -2.59 8.32
N ARG A 81 16.35 -2.23 8.41
CA ARG A 81 15.97 -0.85 8.75
C ARG A 81 16.24 -0.46 10.19
N PHE A 82 16.45 -1.42 11.08
CA PHE A 82 16.73 -1.20 12.51
C PHE A 82 18.22 -1.35 12.88
N SER A 83 19.10 -1.52 11.89
CA SER A 83 20.54 -1.67 12.15
C SER A 83 21.39 -0.90 11.14
N GLY A 84 22.61 -0.55 11.56
CA GLY A 84 23.58 0.20 10.76
C GLY A 84 23.10 1.61 10.40
N GLU A 85 23.65 2.19 9.33
CA GLU A 85 23.34 3.56 8.89
C GLU A 85 21.86 3.82 8.57
N LYS A 86 21.10 2.74 8.31
CA LYS A 86 19.67 2.83 8.01
C LYS A 86 18.82 3.07 9.27
N ALA A 87 19.27 2.63 10.44
CA ALA A 87 18.56 2.85 11.71
C ALA A 87 18.41 4.35 12.03
N ASN A 88 19.45 5.13 11.71
CA ASN A 88 19.50 6.58 11.97
C ASN A 88 18.52 7.39 11.10
N ARG A 89 17.83 6.76 10.14
CA ARG A 89 16.85 7.43 9.27
C ARG A 89 15.44 7.10 9.74
N PRO A 90 14.66 8.11 10.18
CA PRO A 90 13.25 7.92 10.52
C PRO A 90 12.50 7.16 9.44
N MET A 91 11.60 6.27 9.83
CA MET A 91 10.67 5.67 8.88
C MET A 91 9.50 6.62 8.65
N SER A 92 9.12 6.80 7.39
CA SER A 92 8.02 7.68 7.01
C SER A 92 6.76 6.89 6.62
N GLY A 93 5.60 7.57 6.60
CA GLY A 93 4.36 7.01 6.06
C GLY A 93 4.51 6.49 4.62
N THR A 94 5.46 7.02 3.84
CA THR A 94 5.77 6.51 2.49
C THR A 94 6.20 5.04 2.50
N GLU A 95 7.01 4.64 3.49
CA GLU A 95 7.52 3.27 3.57
C GLU A 95 6.41 2.28 3.90
N TRP A 96 5.51 2.67 4.80
CA TRP A 96 4.27 1.93 5.06
C TRP A 96 3.44 1.78 3.80
N ASN A 97 3.19 2.88 3.08
CA ASN A 97 2.36 2.88 1.88
C ASN A 97 2.86 1.99 0.76
N ILE A 98 4.17 2.07 0.47
CA ILE A 98 4.81 1.25 -0.55
C ILE A 98 4.69 -0.22 -0.16
N TRP A 99 5.00 -0.55 1.10
CA TRP A 99 4.93 -1.92 1.59
C TRP A 99 3.50 -2.48 1.58
N TYR A 100 2.51 -1.71 2.03
CA TYR A 100 1.13 -2.16 2.13
C TYR A 100 0.50 -2.38 0.75
N THR A 101 0.77 -1.47 -0.20
CA THR A 101 0.33 -1.60 -1.60
C THR A 101 0.83 -2.90 -2.24
N ASP A 102 2.11 -3.24 -1.99
CA ASP A 102 2.71 -4.47 -2.50
C ASP A 102 2.03 -5.73 -1.91
N ILE A 103 1.68 -5.72 -0.63
CA ILE A 103 0.95 -6.83 -0.01
C ILE A 103 -0.46 -7.00 -0.57
N VAL A 104 -1.22 -5.91 -0.67
CA VAL A 104 -2.58 -5.96 -1.25
C VAL A 104 -2.53 -6.52 -2.67
N LYS A 105 -1.57 -6.05 -3.47
CA LYS A 105 -1.36 -6.57 -4.83
C LYS A 105 -1.08 -8.07 -4.83
N ARG A 106 -0.16 -8.56 -4.00
CA ARG A 106 0.18 -9.99 -3.93
C ARG A 106 -1.00 -10.85 -3.49
N ARG A 107 -1.81 -10.36 -2.54
CA ARG A 107 -3.02 -11.06 -2.10
C ARG A 107 -4.03 -11.19 -3.24
N TYR A 108 -4.31 -10.08 -3.93
CA TYR A 108 -5.20 -10.07 -5.09
C TYR A 108 -4.73 -11.03 -6.20
N GLU A 109 -3.42 -11.03 -6.49
CA GLU A 109 -2.83 -11.96 -7.47
C GLU A 109 -2.97 -13.43 -7.02
N ALA A 110 -2.74 -13.74 -5.75
CA ALA A 110 -2.90 -15.08 -5.20
C ALA A 110 -4.35 -15.57 -5.25
N GLU A 111 -5.32 -14.71 -4.93
CA GLU A 111 -6.75 -15.01 -5.02
C GLU A 111 -7.17 -15.31 -6.46
N ASN A 112 -6.74 -14.48 -7.43
CA ASN A 112 -7.02 -14.72 -8.85
C ASN A 112 -6.43 -16.04 -9.35
N GLN A 113 -5.22 -16.40 -8.91
CA GLN A 113 -4.61 -17.69 -9.24
C GLN A 113 -5.38 -18.86 -8.63
N ALA A 114 -5.85 -18.73 -7.38
CA ALA A 114 -6.66 -19.75 -6.72
C ALA A 114 -8.01 -19.97 -7.41
N ILE A 115 -8.67 -18.89 -7.86
CA ILE A 115 -9.91 -18.95 -8.64
C ILE A 115 -9.67 -19.62 -10.00
N ALA A 116 -8.59 -19.27 -10.70
CA ALA A 116 -8.24 -19.91 -11.97
C ALA A 116 -7.95 -21.41 -11.80
N ALA A 117 -7.24 -21.79 -10.74
CA ALA A 117 -6.92 -23.19 -10.45
C ALA A 117 -8.16 -24.03 -10.08
N SER A 118 -9.13 -23.46 -9.36
CA SER A 118 -10.38 -24.14 -9.02
C SER A 118 -11.30 -24.28 -10.24
N ALA A 119 -11.39 -23.26 -11.09
CA ALA A 119 -12.14 -23.31 -12.35
C ALA A 119 -11.56 -24.32 -13.35
N GLY A 120 -10.24 -24.50 -13.37
CA GLY A 120 -9.56 -25.48 -14.20
C GLY A 120 -9.73 -26.94 -13.76
N ARG A 121 -10.01 -27.20 -12.47
CA ARG A 121 -10.26 -28.55 -11.93
C ARG A 121 -11.69 -29.06 -12.11
N ALA A 122 -12.62 -28.18 -12.49
CA ALA A 122 -14.03 -28.51 -12.71
C ALA A 122 -14.37 -28.85 -14.18
N ARG A 123 -13.35 -28.96 -15.05
CA ARG A 123 -13.47 -29.39 -16.45
C ARG A 123 -12.75 -30.72 -16.65
#